data_AF-A0A3S4HJJ3-F1
#
_entry.id   AF-A0A3S4HJJ3-F1
#
_cell.length_a   1.000
_cell.length_b   1.000
_cell.length_c   1.000
_cell.angle_alpha   90.00
_cell.angle_beta   90.00
_cell.angle_gamma   90.00
#
_symmetry.space_group_name_H-M   'P 1'
#
loop_
_entity.id
_entity.type
_entity.pdbx_description
1 polymer ?
#
loop_
_entity_poly.entity_id
_entity_poly.type
_entity_poly.pdbx_seq_one_letter_code
_entity_poly.pdbx_strand_id
1 'polypeptide(L)' 'MGLEADTPIDQIPVDVVFIGSCTNSRIEDLREAAAVAKAAPRPATSSRCWWCRAPVW' A
#
# COMPACT_ATOMS: atom_id res chain seq x y z
N MET A 1 -12.57 12.47 9.49
CA MET A 1 -11.56 12.56 8.41
C MET A 1 -11.47 14.03 8.06
N GLY A 2 -10.41 14.73 8.49
CA GLY A 2 -10.25 16.17 8.26
C GLY A 2 -9.88 16.50 6.82
N LEU A 3 -10.71 16.05 5.88
CA LEU A 3 -10.54 16.25 4.45
C LEU A 3 -11.51 17.33 4.00
N GLU A 4 -11.00 18.36 3.34
CA GLU A 4 -11.81 19.40 2.73
C GLU A 4 -12.52 18.85 1.49
N ALA A 5 -13.74 19.33 1.23
CA ALA A 5 -14.45 18.99 0.01
C ALA A 5 -13.60 19.34 -1.24
N ASP A 6 -13.74 18.54 -2.29
CA ASP A 6 -12.97 18.67 -3.55
C ASP A 6 -11.45 18.50 -3.43
N THR A 7 -10.92 18.01 -2.29
CA THR A 7 -9.50 17.63 -2.20
C THR A 7 -9.20 16.47 -3.17
N PRO A 8 -8.26 16.63 -4.12
CA PRO A 8 -7.88 15.55 -5.02
C PRO A 8 -7.33 14.34 -4.26
N ILE A 9 -7.69 13.14 -4.71
CA ILE A 9 -7.38 11.89 -3.97
C ILE A 9 -5.87 11.62 -3.87
N ASP A 10 -5.10 12.10 -4.82
CA ASP A 10 -3.64 12.02 -4.88
C ASP A 10 -2.93 12.96 -3.90
N GLN A 11 -3.66 13.94 -3.35
CA GLN A 11 -3.15 14.85 -2.32
C GLN A 11 -3.40 14.34 -0.89
N ILE A 12 -4.15 13.25 -0.75
CA ILE A 12 -4.47 12.68 0.56
C ILE A 12 -3.29 11.81 1.02
N PRO A 13 -2.62 12.15 2.15
CA PRO A 13 -1.55 11.34 2.67
C PRO A 13 -2.09 9.98 3.14
N VAL A 14 -1.39 8.91 2.75
CA VAL A 14 -1.73 7.54 3.14
C VAL A 14 -0.74 7.03 4.18
N ASP A 15 -1.23 6.74 5.37
CA ASP A 15 -0.41 6.23 6.47
C ASP A 15 -0.24 4.71 6.43
N VAL A 16 -1.25 3.98 5.94
CA VAL A 16 -1.21 2.52 5.91
C VAL A 16 -1.79 2.01 4.61
N VAL A 17 -1.01 1.17 3.92
CA VAL A 17 -1.45 0.47 2.71
C VAL A 17 -1.39 -1.03 2.98
N PHE A 18 -2.48 -1.71 2.67
CA PHE A 18 -2.59 -3.16 2.73
C PHE A 18 -2.53 -3.74 1.32
N ILE A 19 -1.59 -4.67 1.10
CA ILE A 19 -1.40 -5.36 -0.19
C ILE A 19 -1.58 -6.85 0.04
N GLY A 20 -2.51 -7.48 -0.71
CA GLY A 20 -2.83 -8.90 -0.61
C GLY A 20 -4.20 -9.22 0.00
N SER A 21 -5.28 -8.73 -0.62
CA SER A 21 -6.66 -9.17 -0.33
C SER A 21 -7.04 -10.40 -1.16
N CYS A 22 -8.22 -10.99 -0.94
CA CYS A 22 -8.74 -12.06 -1.80
C CYS A 22 -8.93 -11.65 -3.29
N THR A 23 -8.91 -10.35 -3.59
CA THR A 23 -8.99 -9.84 -4.96
C THR A 23 -7.63 -9.72 -5.65
N ASN A 24 -6.54 -9.54 -4.89
CA ASN A 24 -5.21 -9.22 -5.43
C ASN A 24 -4.09 -9.79 -4.54
N SER A 25 -4.10 -11.11 -4.32
CA SER A 25 -3.10 -11.85 -3.53
C SER A 25 -2.36 -12.90 -4.34
N ARG A 26 -2.49 -12.88 -5.67
CA ARG A 26 -1.74 -13.80 -6.52
C ARG A 26 -0.26 -13.45 -6.44
N ILE A 27 0.59 -14.43 -6.74
CA ILE A 27 2.04 -14.25 -6.67
C ILE A 27 2.52 -13.16 -7.64
N GLU A 28 1.82 -12.99 -8.76
CA GLU A 28 2.08 -11.92 -9.74
C GLU A 28 1.79 -10.54 -9.14
N ASP A 29 0.65 -10.35 -8.47
CA ASP A 29 0.28 -9.08 -7.83
C ASP A 29 1.33 -8.63 -6.79
N LEU A 30 1.79 -9.58 -5.97
CA LEU A 30 2.80 -9.30 -4.94
C LEU A 30 4.18 -8.98 -5.53
N ARG A 31 4.53 -9.58 -6.68
CA ARG A 31 5.79 -9.30 -7.38
C ARG A 31 5.80 -7.91 -8.00
N GLU A 32 4.69 -7.51 -8.63
CA GLU A 32 4.54 -6.16 -9.17
C GLU A 32 4.58 -5.11 -8.05
N ALA A 33 3.86 -5.34 -6.96
CA ALA A 33 3.91 -4.48 -5.78
C ALA A 33 5.34 -4.38 -5.20
N ALA A 34 6.09 -5.48 -5.16
CA ALA A 34 7.49 -5.48 -4.71
C ALA A 34 8.41 -4.70 -5.64
N ALA A 35 8.22 -4.79 -6.96
CA ALA A 35 9.00 -4.05 -7.94
C ALA A 35 8.80 -2.54 -7.77
N VAL A 36 7.56 -2.10 -7.60
CA VAL A 36 7.22 -0.68 -7.32
C VAL A 36 7.79 -0.24 -5.98
N ALA A 37 7.59 -1.02 -4.91
CA ALA A 37 8.09 -0.68 -3.58
C ALA A 37 9.63 -0.59 -3.52
N LYS A 38 10.34 -1.40 -4.32
CA LYS A 38 11.80 -1.36 -4.40
C LYS A 38 12.31 -0.12 -5.16
N ALA A 39 11.58 0.33 -6.18
CA ALA A 39 11.92 1.52 -6.94
C ALA A 39 11.48 2.81 -6.22
N ALA A 40 10.50 2.71 -5.32
CA ALA A 40 10.00 3.84 -4.55
C ALA A 40 11.04 4.33 -3.52
N PRO A 41 11.19 5.66 -3.36
CA PRO A 41 11.93 6.19 -2.23
C PRO A 41 11.27 5.74 -0.93
N ARG A 42 12.09 5.54 0.10
CA ARG A 42 11.64 5.05 1.41
C ARG A 42 10.48 5.93 1.91
N PRO A 43 9.32 5.35 2.24
CA PRO A 43 8.19 6.14 2.73
C PRO A 43 8.61 6.91 3.98
N ALA A 44 8.02 8.10 4.18
CA ALA A 44 8.18 8.84 5.42
C ALA A 44 7.83 7.92 6.60
N THR A 45 8.51 8.10 7.73
CA THR A 45 8.44 7.22 8.92
C THR A 45 7.00 6.98 9.44
N SER A 46 6.04 7.81 9.05
CA SER A 46 4.60 7.67 9.35
C SER A 46 3.88 6.60 8.52
N SER A 47 4.33 6.32 7.29
CA SER A 47 3.62 5.40 6.39
C SER A 47 4.13 3.95 6.57
N ARG A 48 3.30 3.10 7.19
CA ARG A 48 3.58 1.66 7.39
C ARG A 48 2.90 0.83 6.31
N CYS A 49 3.70 0.22 5.43
CA CYS A 49 3.20 -0.77 4.47
C CYS A 49 3.09 -2.13 5.18
N TRP A 50 1.88 -2.68 5.29
CA TRP A 50 1.66 -4.01 5.84
C TRP A 50 1.54 -4.99 4.70
N TRP A 51 2.61 -5.77 4.48
CA TRP A 51 2.50 -6.97 3.66
C TRP A 51 1.71 -8.00 4.44
N CYS A 52 0.59 -8.42 3.87
CA CYS A 52 -0.07 -9.62 4.33
C CYS A 52 0.86 -10.79 4.01
N ARG A 53 1.79 -11.10 4.92
CA ARG A 53 2.27 -12.46 5.07
C ARG A 53 1.07 -13.22 5.62
N ALA A 54 0.13 -13.56 4.74
CA ALA A 54 -0.90 -14.51 5.06
C ALA A 54 -0.15 -15.72 5.65
N PRO A 55 -0.48 -16.16 6.88
CA PRO A 55 0.01 -17.42 7.35
C PRO A 55 -0.52 -18.45 6.35
N VAL A 56 0.36 -18.94 5.48
CA VAL A 56 0.16 -20.26 4.91
C VAL A 56 0.43 -21.21 6.07
N TRP A 57 -0.65 -21.45 6.83
CA TRP A 57 -0.76 -22.13 8.12
C TRP A 57 -0.39 -21.31 9.36
#